data_AF-A0A972ZD37-F1
#
_entry.id   AF-A0A972ZD37-F1
#
_cell.length_a   1.000
_cell.length_b   1.000
_cell.length_c   1.000
_cell.angle_alpha   90.00
_cell.angle_beta   90.00
_cell.angle_gamma   90.00
#
_symmetry.space_group_name_H-M   'P 1'
#
loop_
_entity.id
_entity.type
_entity.pdbx_description
1 polymer ?
#
loop_
_entity_poly.entity_id
_entity_poly.type
_entity_poly.pdbx_seq_one_letter_code
_entity_poly.pdbx_strand_id
1 'polypeptide(L)'
;MDVFKQPRVSQVVWPWTAQLAPPPPPPSCHRRAIIQAAVMTAIAALLSLKYRHAAITVSCVAAFVILSGCFASKLFLAVERGFQAFGRLVGLVLTWVLLVPFFALVFVPGRLMLLMRGKDPLNRAFPDAGQTGWQPHQTRKDKNHYTKQYK
;
A
#
# COMPACT_ATOMS: atom_id res chain seq x y z
N MET A 1 -0.91 7.93 25.89
CA MET A 1 -0.12 6.99 25.08
C MET A 1 1.30 7.07 25.59
N ASP A 2 1.71 6.11 26.41
CA ASP A 2 3.05 6.10 26.98
C ASP A 2 4.08 5.76 25.91
N VAL A 3 5.09 6.62 25.78
CA VAL A 3 6.20 6.43 24.84
C VAL A 3 7.09 5.32 25.40
N PHE A 4 6.99 4.12 24.83
CA PHE A 4 7.84 2.98 25.21
C PHE A 4 9.32 3.33 25.01
N LYS A 5 10.08 3.38 26.11
CA LYS A 5 11.54 3.57 26.06
C LYS A 5 12.23 2.24 25.74
N GLN A 6 12.99 2.24 24.64
CA GLN A 6 13.72 1.07 24.19
C GLN A 6 14.93 0.79 25.10
N PRO A 7 15.09 -0.41 25.67
CA PRO A 7 16.23 -0.73 26.54
C PRO A 7 17.56 -0.72 25.79
N ARG A 8 18.64 -0.26 26.44
CA ARG A 8 19.96 0.03 25.85
C ARG A 8 20.54 -1.11 25.01
N VAL A 9 20.35 -2.35 25.44
CA VAL A 9 20.84 -3.53 24.70
C VAL A 9 20.15 -3.67 23.35
N SER A 10 18.84 -3.46 23.29
CA SER A 10 18.07 -3.55 22.05
C SER A 10 18.34 -2.41 21.08
N GLN A 11 18.80 -1.24 21.56
CA GLN A 11 19.20 -0.12 20.70
C GLN A 11 20.46 -0.43 19.88
N VAL A 12 21.38 -1.25 20.42
CA VAL A 12 22.62 -1.64 19.73
C VAL A 12 22.36 -2.66 18.63
N VAL A 13 21.44 -3.59 18.85
CA VAL A 13 21.12 -4.67 17.90
C VAL A 13 20.19 -4.18 16.78
N TRP A 14 19.20 -3.36 17.11
CA TRP A 14 18.20 -2.91 16.14
C TRP A 14 17.60 -1.54 16.50
N PRO A 15 18.20 -0.44 16.02
CA PRO A 15 17.74 0.92 16.29
C PRO A 15 16.57 1.32 15.37
N TRP A 16 15.46 0.59 15.42
CA TRP A 16 14.26 0.89 14.60
C TRP A 16 13.70 2.30 14.84
N THR A 17 13.94 2.87 16.02
CA THR A 17 13.55 4.23 16.37
C THR A 17 14.41 5.30 15.68
N ALA A 18 15.68 5.01 15.39
CA ALA A 18 16.58 5.94 14.71
C ALA A 18 16.29 6.07 13.20
N GLN A 19 15.55 5.12 12.63
CA GLN A 19 15.17 5.09 11.22
C GLN A 19 13.85 5.83 10.92
N LEU A 20 13.19 6.39 11.93
CA LEU A 20 12.11 7.37 11.71
C LEU A 20 12.75 8.64 11.15
N ALA A 21 12.99 8.64 9.85
CA ALA A 21 13.39 9.83 9.12
C ALA A 21 12.44 10.98 9.51
N PRO A 22 12.97 12.18 9.83
CA PRO A 22 12.11 13.32 10.07
C PRO A 22 11.19 13.49 8.86
N PRO A 23 9.88 13.77 9.08
CA PRO A 23 8.94 13.90 7.97
C PRO A 23 9.50 14.92 6.98
N PRO A 24 9.49 14.62 5.67
CA PRO A 24 10.04 15.54 4.68
C PRO A 24 9.37 16.91 4.85
N PRO A 25 10.13 18.02 4.73
CA PRO A 25 9.57 19.35 4.88
C PRO A 25 8.37 19.49 3.94
N PRO A 26 7.25 20.09 4.40
CA PRO A 26 6.07 20.22 3.58
C PRO A 26 6.47 20.95 2.30
N PRO A 27 6.26 20.35 1.11
CA PRO A 27 6.62 21.00 -0.13
C PRO A 27 5.85 22.31 -0.25
N SER A 28 6.56 23.36 -0.68
CA SER A 28 5.96 24.68 -0.86
C SER A 28 4.74 24.57 -1.78
N CYS A 29 3.57 24.94 -1.23
CA CYS A 29 2.27 24.84 -1.91
C CYS A 29 2.31 25.46 -3.32
N HIS A 30 3.10 26.52 -3.47
CA HIS A 30 3.30 27.25 -4.72
C HIS A 30 4.00 26.43 -5.82
N ARG A 31 4.96 25.57 -5.48
CA ARG A 31 5.69 24.76 -6.46
C ARG A 31 4.82 23.64 -7.01
N ARG A 32 3.98 23.03 -6.16
CA ARG A 32 2.97 22.05 -6.56
C ARG A 32 1.91 22.67 -7.46
N ALA A 33 1.40 23.85 -7.11
CA ALA A 33 0.44 24.57 -7.92
C ALA A 33 0.99 24.92 -9.32
N ILE A 34 2.24 25.39 -9.42
CA ILE A 34 2.89 25.69 -10.71
C ILE A 34 3.06 24.43 -11.55
N ILE A 35 3.56 23.33 -10.97
CA ILE A 35 3.76 22.07 -11.71
C ILE A 35 2.41 21.54 -12.22
N GLN A 36 1.37 21.58 -11.39
CA GLN A 36 0.05 21.11 -11.78
C GLN A 36 -0.58 22.01 -12.86
N ALA A 37 -0.43 23.33 -12.75
CA ALA A 37 -0.87 24.27 -13.79
C ALA A 37 -0.12 24.04 -15.12
N ALA A 38 1.19 23.81 -15.07
CA ALA A 38 1.99 23.52 -16.26
C ALA A 38 1.56 22.20 -16.93
N VAL A 39 1.31 21.14 -16.16
CA VAL A 39 0.84 19.85 -16.68
C VAL A 39 -0.55 19.98 -17.30
N MET A 40 -1.50 20.65 -16.64
CA MET A 40 -2.85 20.85 -17.22
C MET A 40 -2.81 21.70 -18.49
N THR A 41 -1.96 22.73 -18.52
CA THR A 41 -1.79 23.59 -19.71
C THR A 41 -1.18 22.81 -20.87
N ALA A 42 -0.18 21.96 -20.60
CA ALA A 42 0.44 21.11 -21.62
C ALA A 42 -0.55 20.09 -22.21
N ILE A 43 -1.37 19.46 -21.36
CA ILE A 43 -2.40 18.50 -21.79
C ILE A 43 -3.49 19.22 -22.62
N ALA A 44 -3.93 20.40 -22.20
CA ALA A 44 -4.90 21.21 -22.94
C ALA A 44 -4.37 21.63 -24.32
N ALA A 45 -3.10 22.07 -24.39
CA ALA A 45 -2.44 22.40 -25.65
C ALA A 45 -2.34 21.19 -26.58
N LEU A 46 -1.97 20.02 -26.05
CA LEU A 46 -1.87 18.78 -26.83
C LEU A 46 -3.22 18.32 -27.39
N LEU A 47 -4.30 18.45 -26.61
CA LEU A 47 -5.67 18.13 -27.04
C LEU A 47 -6.21 19.14 -28.08
N SER A 48 -5.80 20.41 -27.99
CA SER A 48 -6.22 21.46 -28.92
C SER A 48 -5.75 21.25 -30.37
N LEU A 49 -4.67 20.49 -30.56
CA LEU A 49 -4.12 20.17 -31.87
C LEU A 49 -4.98 19.17 -32.66
N LYS A 50 -5.84 18.38 -32.00
CA LYS A 50 -6.60 17.29 -32.65
C LYS A 50 -8.11 17.39 -32.51
N TYR A 51 -8.64 18.02 -31.46
CA TYR A 51 -10.09 18.12 -31.22
C TYR A 51 -10.50 19.51 -30.71
N ARG A 52 -10.78 20.42 -31.65
CA ARG A 52 -11.05 21.86 -31.42
C ARG A 52 -12.20 22.15 -30.44
N HIS A 53 -13.23 21.29 -30.38
CA HIS A 53 -14.36 21.47 -29.46
C HIS A 53 -14.09 20.92 -28.04
N ALA A 54 -13.29 19.87 -27.91
CA ALA A 54 -12.88 19.33 -26.60
C ALA A 54 -11.83 20.23 -25.92
N ALA A 55 -11.07 21.00 -26.70
CA ALA A 55 -10.05 21.90 -26.20
C ALA A 55 -10.61 23.08 -25.40
N ILE A 56 -11.79 23.60 -25.76
CA ILE A 56 -12.39 24.77 -25.11
C ILE A 56 -12.90 24.41 -23.72
N THR A 57 -13.54 23.25 -23.56
CA THR A 57 -14.03 22.79 -22.27
C THR A 57 -12.87 22.50 -21.31
N VAL A 58 -11.82 21.83 -21.79
CA VAL A 58 -10.61 21.55 -21.00
C VAL A 58 -9.87 22.83 -20.62
N SER A 59 -9.78 23.80 -21.54
CA SER A 59 -9.16 25.11 -21.27
C SER A 59 -9.96 25.92 -20.25
N CYS A 60 -11.30 25.89 -20.30
CA CYS A 60 -12.16 26.52 -19.29
C CYS A 60 -11.97 25.89 -17.91
N VAL A 61 -11.89 24.55 -17.84
CA VAL A 61 -11.64 23.83 -16.57
C VAL A 61 -10.23 24.15 -16.04
N ALA A 62 -9.22 24.20 -16.90
CA ALA A 62 -7.87 24.55 -16.51
C ALA A 62 -7.77 25.99 -16.00
N ALA A 63 -8.40 26.96 -16.69
CA ALA A 63 -8.47 28.35 -16.26
C ALA A 63 -9.20 28.48 -14.92
N PHE A 64 -10.30 27.74 -14.72
CA PHE A 64 -11.02 27.70 -13.45
C PHE A 64 -10.17 27.13 -12.31
N VAL A 65 -9.39 26.07 -12.56
CA VAL A 65 -8.45 25.49 -11.59
C VAL A 65 -7.35 26.49 -11.22
N ILE A 66 -6.75 27.16 -12.20
CA ILE A 66 -5.72 28.20 -11.98
C ILE A 66 -6.29 29.37 -11.17
N LEU A 67 -7.49 29.84 -11.53
CA LEU A 67 -8.17 30.93 -10.83
C LEU A 67 -8.51 30.53 -9.39
N SER A 68 -8.97 29.30 -9.17
CA SER A 68 -9.25 28.76 -7.83
C SER A 68 -7.99 28.58 -6.98
N GLY A 69 -6.87 28.19 -7.60
CA GLY A 69 -5.59 28.04 -6.93
C GLY A 69 -4.96 29.39 -6.55
N CYS A 70 -5.26 30.45 -7.30
CA CYS A 70 -4.75 31.79 -7.03
C CYS A 70 -5.57 32.53 -5.95
N PHE A 71 -6.90 32.38 -5.96
CA PHE A 71 -7.78 33.10 -5.02
C PHE A 71 -8.10 32.35 -3.73
N ALA A 72 -7.97 31.01 -3.69
CA ALA A 72 -8.38 30.22 -2.53
C ALA A 72 -7.54 28.95 -2.33
N SER A 73 -6.32 29.10 -1.79
CA SER A 73 -5.50 27.97 -1.33
C SER A 73 -6.27 26.95 -0.50
N LYS A 74 -7.25 27.39 0.29
CA LYS A 74 -8.12 26.51 1.11
C LYS A 74 -9.05 25.62 0.27
N LEU A 75 -9.60 26.13 -0.83
CA LEU A 75 -10.51 25.38 -1.70
C LEU A 75 -9.75 24.36 -2.53
N PHE A 76 -8.58 24.74 -3.04
CA PHE A 76 -7.66 23.84 -3.73
C PHE A 76 -7.21 22.67 -2.84
N LEU A 77 -6.87 22.95 -1.58
CA LEU A 77 -6.55 21.93 -0.57
C LEU A 77 -7.71 20.96 -0.31
N ALA A 78 -8.96 21.43 -0.32
CA ALA A 78 -10.13 20.58 -0.11
C ALA A 78 -10.37 19.65 -1.31
N VAL A 79 -10.25 20.18 -2.53
CA VAL A 79 -10.38 19.41 -3.77
C VAL A 79 -9.28 18.36 -3.89
N GLU A 80 -8.03 18.72 -3.58
CA GLU A 80 -6.91 17.77 -3.63
C GLU A 80 -7.05 16.65 -2.59
N ARG A 81 -7.55 16.95 -1.40
CA ARG A 81 -7.91 15.91 -0.42
C ARG A 81 -9.00 14.98 -0.95
N GLY A 82 -9.98 15.53 -1.66
CA GLY A 82 -11.02 14.74 -2.34
C GLY A 82 -10.43 13.79 -3.39
N PHE A 83 -9.55 14.28 -4.26
CA PHE A 83 -8.85 13.47 -5.25
C PHE A 83 -7.95 12.41 -4.61
N GLN A 84 -7.24 12.74 -3.52
CA GLN A 84 -6.45 11.76 -2.78
C GLN A 84 -7.31 10.68 -2.10
N ALA A 85 -8.48 11.05 -1.57
CA ALA A 85 -9.43 10.08 -1.03
C ALA A 85 -9.98 9.17 -2.13
N PHE A 86 -10.35 9.75 -3.28
CA PHE A 86 -10.79 9.00 -4.44
C PHE A 86 -9.70 8.06 -4.98
N GLY A 87 -8.46 8.54 -5.12
CA GLY A 87 -7.32 7.73 -5.53
C GLY A 87 -7.04 6.56 -4.59
N ARG A 88 -7.20 6.76 -3.27
CA ARG A 88 -7.10 5.66 -2.28
C ARG A 88 -8.23 4.65 -2.45
N LEU A 89 -9.46 5.11 -2.67
CA LEU A 89 -10.60 4.23 -2.90
C LEU A 89 -10.43 3.42 -4.18
N VAL A 90 -10.03 4.06 -5.28
CA VAL A 90 -9.74 3.41 -6.56
C VAL A 90 -8.59 2.42 -6.41
N GLY A 91 -7.51 2.79 -5.72
CA GLY A 91 -6.40 1.87 -5.45
C GLY A 91 -6.83 0.66 -4.63
N LEU A 92 -7.70 0.85 -3.63
CA LEU A 92 -8.26 -0.24 -2.84
C LEU A 92 -9.15 -1.15 -3.68
N VAL A 93 -10.07 -0.57 -4.45
CA VAL A 93 -10.95 -1.32 -5.36
C VAL A 93 -10.12 -2.06 -6.39
N LEU A 94 -9.14 -1.43 -7.03
CA LEU A 94 -8.25 -2.06 -7.98
C LEU A 94 -7.48 -3.21 -7.34
N THR A 95 -6.96 -3.03 -6.13
CA THR A 95 -6.29 -4.09 -5.38
C THR A 95 -7.23 -5.27 -5.15
N TRP A 96 -8.45 -5.03 -4.71
CA TRP A 96 -9.45 -6.09 -4.52
C TRP A 96 -9.81 -6.79 -5.83
N VAL A 97 -10.08 -6.00 -6.88
CA VAL A 97 -10.44 -6.48 -8.22
C VAL A 97 -9.29 -7.24 -8.87
N LEU A 98 -8.03 -6.96 -8.54
CA LEU A 98 -6.91 -7.73 -9.06
C LEU A 98 -6.63 -8.97 -8.20
N LEU A 99 -6.56 -8.78 -6.88
CA LEU A 99 -6.15 -9.80 -5.92
C LEU A 99 -7.17 -10.92 -5.80
N VAL A 100 -8.47 -10.63 -5.74
CA VAL A 100 -9.52 -11.64 -5.59
C VAL A 100 -9.59 -12.60 -6.77
N PRO A 101 -9.75 -12.14 -8.03
CA PRO A 101 -9.79 -13.06 -9.15
C PRO A 101 -8.43 -13.70 -9.40
N PHE A 102 -7.30 -13.01 -9.16
CA PHE A 102 -5.99 -13.65 -9.25
C PHE A 102 -5.86 -14.80 -8.25
N PHE A 103 -6.27 -14.59 -7.00
CA PHE A 103 -6.31 -15.63 -5.98
C PHE A 103 -7.21 -16.78 -6.41
N ALA A 104 -8.42 -16.50 -6.88
CA ALA A 104 -9.34 -17.54 -7.35
C ALA A 104 -8.73 -18.34 -8.52
N LEU A 105 -8.16 -17.65 -9.50
CA LEU A 105 -7.62 -18.24 -10.72
C LEU A 105 -6.39 -19.11 -10.45
N VAL A 106 -5.58 -18.79 -9.43
CA VAL A 106 -4.40 -19.58 -9.08
C VAL A 106 -4.71 -20.67 -8.06
N PHE A 107 -5.40 -20.32 -6.96
CA PHE A 107 -5.60 -21.24 -5.84
C PHE A 107 -6.74 -22.24 -6.06
N VAL A 108 -7.77 -21.90 -6.82
CA VAL A 108 -8.87 -22.85 -7.10
C VAL A 108 -8.37 -24.05 -7.94
N PRO A 109 -7.69 -23.87 -9.09
CA PRO A 109 -7.16 -25.02 -9.82
C PRO A 109 -6.03 -25.71 -9.06
N GLY A 110 -5.20 -24.96 -8.32
CA GLY A 110 -4.18 -25.55 -7.44
C GLY A 110 -4.80 -26.49 -6.40
N ARG A 111 -5.89 -26.07 -5.75
CA ARG A 111 -6.68 -26.91 -4.82
C ARG A 111 -7.27 -28.12 -5.54
N LEU A 112 -7.82 -27.95 -6.74
CA LEU A 112 -8.41 -29.04 -7.51
C LEU A 112 -7.35 -30.10 -7.87
N MET A 113 -6.16 -29.68 -8.31
CA MET A 113 -5.03 -30.59 -8.58
C MET A 113 -4.56 -31.35 -7.32
N LEU A 114 -4.51 -30.67 -6.17
CA LEU A 114 -4.14 -31.30 -4.89
C LEU A 114 -5.17 -32.36 -4.47
N LEU A 115 -6.47 -32.04 -4.59
CA LEU A 115 -7.57 -32.97 -4.35
C LEU A 115 -7.47 -34.21 -5.25
N MET A 116 -7.23 -34.01 -6.55
CA MET A 116 -7.05 -35.12 -7.50
C MET A 116 -5.84 -36.01 -7.17
N ARG A 117 -4.79 -35.46 -6.56
CA ARG A 117 -3.59 -36.22 -6.14
C ARG A 117 -3.73 -36.91 -4.79
N GLY A 118 -4.86 -36.77 -4.09
CA GLY A 118 -5.04 -37.31 -2.73
C GLY A 118 -4.07 -36.74 -1.69
N LYS A 119 -3.37 -35.66 -2.04
CA LYS A 119 -2.44 -34.95 -1.16
C LYS A 119 -3.17 -33.68 -0.74
N ASP A 120 -3.94 -33.75 0.35
CA ASP A 120 -4.34 -32.56 1.09
C ASP A 120 -3.28 -32.27 2.18
N PRO A 121 -2.22 -31.51 1.86
CA PRO A 121 -1.17 -31.21 2.84
C PRO A 121 -1.69 -30.35 4.01
N LEU A 122 -2.88 -29.75 3.88
CA LEU A 122 -3.43 -28.87 4.90
C LEU A 122 -4.41 -29.57 5.84
N ASN A 123 -4.76 -30.84 5.57
CA ASN A 123 -5.67 -31.67 6.36
C ASN A 123 -6.76 -30.82 7.04
N ARG A 124 -7.52 -30.05 6.23
CA ARG A 124 -8.36 -28.93 6.71
C ARG A 124 -9.58 -29.39 7.53
N ALA A 125 -9.70 -30.68 7.79
CA ALA A 125 -10.57 -31.16 8.84
C ALA A 125 -10.07 -30.56 10.16
N PHE A 126 -10.90 -29.71 10.78
CA PHE A 126 -10.65 -29.34 12.16
C PHE A 126 -10.54 -30.64 12.96
N PRO A 127 -9.41 -30.90 13.64
CA PRO A 127 -9.29 -32.07 14.49
C PRO A 127 -10.43 -32.04 15.50
N ASP A 128 -10.99 -33.22 15.81
CA ASP A 128 -12.00 -33.37 16.84
C ASP A 128 -11.56 -32.64 18.13
N ALA A 129 -12.50 -32.12 18.91
CA ALA A 129 -12.23 -31.22 20.05
C ALA A 129 -11.22 -31.77 21.11
N GLY A 130 -10.88 -33.05 21.05
CA GLY A 130 -9.84 -33.69 21.88
C GLY A 130 -8.45 -33.85 21.25
N GLN A 131 -8.27 -33.66 19.93
CA GLN A 131 -6.97 -33.75 19.28
C GLN A 131 -6.31 -32.38 19.22
N THR A 132 -5.50 -32.07 20.23
CA THR A 132 -4.70 -30.86 20.18
C THR A 132 -3.61 -31.01 19.10
N GLY A 133 -3.43 -30.00 18.24
CA GLY A 133 -2.36 -29.99 17.23
C GLY A 133 -0.94 -29.97 17.80
N TRP A 134 -0.81 -30.06 19.13
CA TRP A 134 0.45 -30.20 19.84
C TRP A 134 1.01 -31.59 19.60
N GLN A 135 2.03 -31.68 18.76
CA GLN A 135 2.89 -32.84 18.74
C GLN A 135 3.87 -32.75 19.93
N PRO A 136 4.07 -33.83 20.69
CA PRO A 136 5.04 -33.84 21.79
C PRO A 136 6.41 -33.49 21.24
N HIS A 137 6.98 -32.40 21.75
CA HIS A 137 8.32 -31.97 21.36
C HIS A 137 9.32 -33.06 21.74
N GLN A 138 9.98 -33.66 20.75
CA GLN A 138 11.04 -34.62 21.00
C GLN A 138 12.27 -33.86 21.53
N THR A 139 12.40 -33.77 22.85
CA THR A 139 13.60 -33.22 23.48
C THR A 139 14.80 -34.08 23.08
N ARG A 140 15.63 -33.56 22.18
CA ARG A 140 16.91 -34.18 21.81
C ARG A 140 17.83 -34.09 23.03
N LYS A 141 18.21 -35.23 23.62
CA LYS A 141 19.07 -35.31 24.83
C LYS A 141 20.55 -34.91 24.61
N ASP A 142 20.87 -34.30 23.48
CA ASP A 142 22.24 -33.95 23.16
C ASP A 142 22.62 -32.61 23.82
N LYS A 143 23.54 -32.65 24.79
CA LYS A 143 24.08 -31.46 25.46
C LYS A 143 24.75 -30.48 24.47
N ASN A 144 25.22 -30.98 23.31
CA ASN A 144 25.81 -30.15 22.26
C ASN A 144 24.77 -29.50 21.33
N HIS A 145 23.47 -29.70 21.55
CA HIS A 145 22.45 -29.06 20.71
C HIS A 145 22.42 -27.54 20.90
N TYR A 146 22.70 -27.07 22.12
CA TYR A 146 22.67 -25.65 22.48
C TYR A 146 23.93 -24.87 22.04
N THR A 147 25.02 -25.54 21.65
CA THR A 147 26.25 -24.87 21.23
C THR A 147 26.24 -24.43 19.76
N LYS A 148 25.25 -24.81 18.96
CA LYS A 148 25.18 -24.44 17.52
C LYS A 148 24.80 -22.99 17.24
N GLN A 149 24.26 -22.24 18.21
CA GLN A 149 23.87 -20.84 18.01
C GLN A 149 25.02 -19.83 18.18
N TYR A 150 26.16 -20.25 18.74
CA TYR A 150 27.25 -19.35 19.12
C TYR A 150 28.54 -19.59 18.31
N LYS A 151 28.45 -20.27 17.16
CA LYS A 151 29.60 -20.53 16.30
C LYS A 151 29.62 -19.62 15.07
#